data_AF-A0AAD5SRG6-F1
#
_entry.id   AF-A0AAD5SRG6-F1
#
_cell.length_a   1.000
_cell.length_b   1.000
_cell.length_c   1.000
_cell.angle_alpha   90.00
_cell.angle_beta   90.00
_cell.angle_gamma   90.00
#
_symmetry.space_group_name_H-M   'P 1'
#
loop_
_entity.id
_entity.type
_entity.pdbx_description
1 polymer ?
#
loop_
_entity_poly.entity_id
_entity_poly.type
_entity_poly.pdbx_seq_one_letter_code
_entity_poly.pdbx_strand_id
1 'polypeptide(L)'
;MISVFNPSELELLIGGIAEFDMDDWVKNTDYRGYAENDNTVKMFWKTVKGWNEEKKANFLQCVCGMSRIPVNGFKDLQGSDEPRRFCIEHVGEVESPYVFQPP
;
A
#
# COMPACT_ATOMS: atom_id res chain seq x y z
N MET A 1 20.83 17.43 23.71
CA MET A 1 20.73 17.43 22.24
C MET A 1 19.95 16.19 21.81
N ILE A 2 18.62 16.27 21.84
CA ILE A 2 17.69 15.20 21.35
C ILE A 2 16.61 15.88 20.49
N SER A 3 17.01 16.86 19.66
CA SER A 3 16.09 17.67 18.86
C SER A 3 16.40 17.58 17.36
N VAL A 4 17.09 16.52 16.94
CA VAL A 4 17.52 16.32 15.55
C VAL A 4 16.84 15.10 14.92
N PHE A 5 15.94 14.42 15.65
CA PHE A 5 15.16 13.32 15.11
C PHE A 5 13.69 13.61 15.32
N ASN A 6 12.93 13.62 14.23
CA ASN A 6 11.49 13.54 14.33
C ASN A 6 11.12 12.23 15.05
N PRO A 7 10.00 12.17 15.80
CA PRO A 7 9.56 10.95 16.47
C PRO A 7 9.57 9.73 15.54
N SER A 8 9.22 9.93 14.28
CA SER A 8 9.26 8.92 13.21
C SER A 8 10.65 8.39 12.89
N GLU A 9 11.71 9.20 12.97
CA GLU A 9 13.10 8.78 12.70
C GLU A 9 13.72 8.09 13.92
N LEU A 10 13.37 8.55 15.14
CA LEU A 10 13.76 7.89 16.39
C LEU A 10 13.11 6.50 16.50
N GLU A 11 11.86 6.38 16.07
CA GLU A 11 11.15 5.10 15.99
C GLU A 11 11.72 4.16 14.90
N LEU A 12 12.24 4.71 13.81
CA LEU A 12 12.95 3.95 12.77
C LEU A 12 14.26 3.35 13.31
N LEU A 13 14.96 4.10 14.15
CA LEU A 13 16.26 3.73 14.71
C LEU A 13 16.19 2.62 15.78
N ILE A 14 15.08 2.55 16.52
CA ILE A 14 14.89 1.61 17.65
C ILE A 14 14.26 0.29 17.19
N GLY A 15 13.43 0.30 16.14
CA GLY A 15 12.69 -0.88 15.65
C GLY A 15 13.43 -1.75 14.63
N GLY A 16 14.54 -1.26 14.07
CA GLY A 16 15.15 -1.84 12.89
C GLY A 16 14.34 -1.54 11.64
N ILE A 17 15.01 -1.47 10.50
CA ILE A 17 14.36 -1.36 9.20
C ILE A 17 13.70 -2.70 8.95
N ALA A 18 12.39 -2.80 9.22
CA ALA A 18 11.61 -3.96 8.84
C ALA A 18 11.52 -3.96 7.31
N GLU A 19 12.35 -4.77 6.66
CA GLU A 19 12.32 -4.91 5.21
C GLU A 19 10.88 -5.27 4.78
N PHE A 20 10.36 -4.51 3.82
CA PHE A 20 9.02 -4.75 3.30
C PHE A 20 9.01 -6.04 2.48
N ASP A 21 8.41 -7.10 3.02
CA ASP A 21 8.08 -8.29 2.24
C ASP A 21 6.97 -7.95 1.24
N MET A 22 7.39 -7.68 0.00
CA MET A 22 6.49 -7.29 -1.07
C MET A 22 5.58 -8.44 -1.51
N ASP A 23 6.00 -9.68 -1.35
CA ASP A 23 5.20 -10.83 -1.77
C ASP A 23 4.11 -11.12 -0.73
N ASP A 24 4.42 -10.94 0.57
CA ASP A 24 3.39 -10.93 1.62
C ASP A 24 2.39 -9.78 1.44
N TRP A 25 2.85 -8.58 1.08
CA TRP A 25 1.95 -7.45 0.84
C TRP A 25 0.97 -7.71 -0.32
N VAL A 26 1.50 -8.17 -1.47
CA VAL A 26 0.68 -8.49 -2.64
C VAL A 26 -0.33 -9.59 -2.31
N LYS A 27 0.10 -10.64 -1.61
CA LYS A 27 -0.73 -11.79 -1.23
C LYS A 27 -1.86 -11.42 -0.26
N ASN A 28 -1.63 -10.45 0.62
CA ASN A 28 -2.61 -9.99 1.60
C ASN A 28 -3.31 -8.69 1.16
N THR A 29 -3.44 -8.47 -0.15
CA THR A 29 -4.21 -7.37 -0.72
C THR A 29 -5.53 -7.86 -1.29
N ASP A 30 -6.62 -7.19 -0.91
CA ASP A 30 -7.94 -7.40 -1.50
C ASP A 30 -8.11 -6.50 -2.73
N TYR A 31 -8.67 -7.06 -3.81
CA TYR A 31 -8.95 -6.34 -5.06
C TYR A 31 -10.46 -6.21 -5.26
N ARG A 32 -10.95 -4.98 -5.39
CA ARG A 32 -12.39 -4.67 -5.59
C ARG A 32 -12.57 -3.97 -6.94
N GLY A 33 -13.29 -4.61 -7.85
CA GLY A 33 -13.41 -4.10 -9.24
C GLY A 33 -12.13 -4.22 -10.07
N TYR A 34 -11.10 -4.90 -9.54
CA TYR A 34 -9.89 -5.29 -10.25
C TYR A 34 -9.61 -6.77 -10.03
N ALA A 35 -8.95 -7.41 -10.98
CA ALA A 35 -8.30 -8.69 -10.81
C ALA A 35 -6.80 -8.50 -10.55
N GLU A 36 -6.19 -9.42 -9.80
CA GLU A 36 -4.74 -9.39 -9.52
C GLU A 36 -3.90 -9.36 -10.80
N ASN A 37 -4.40 -9.95 -11.88
CA ASN A 37 -3.73 -10.02 -13.17
C ASN A 37 -3.95 -8.80 -14.08
N ASP A 38 -4.76 -7.82 -13.66
CA ASP A 38 -5.02 -6.61 -14.43
C ASP A 38 -3.75 -5.82 -14.64
N ASN A 39 -3.63 -5.18 -15.81
CA ASN A 39 -2.46 -4.40 -16.14
C ASN A 39 -2.25 -3.24 -15.15
N THR A 40 -3.34 -2.60 -14.71
CA THR A 40 -3.30 -1.53 -13.70
C THR A 40 -2.72 -2.01 -12.38
N VAL A 41 -3.17 -3.18 -11.88
CA VAL A 41 -2.66 -3.80 -10.65
C VAL A 41 -1.19 -4.18 -10.79
N LYS A 42 -0.81 -4.81 -11.91
CA LYS A 42 0.59 -5.15 -12.20
C LYS A 42 1.50 -3.92 -12.23
N MET A 43 1.05 -2.82 -12.84
CA MET A 43 1.80 -1.57 -12.90
C MET A 43 1.93 -0.90 -11.54
N PHE A 44 0.87 -0.93 -10.73
CA PHE A 44 0.91 -0.48 -9.34
C PHE A 44 2.01 -1.23 -8.57
N TRP A 45 1.97 -2.56 -8.55
CA TRP A 45 2.96 -3.34 -7.81
C TRP A 45 4.37 -3.24 -8.37
N LYS A 46 4.53 -3.14 -9.70
CA LYS A 46 5.83 -2.86 -10.31
C LYS A 46 6.44 -1.56 -9.81
N THR A 47 5.61 -0.53 -9.64
CA THR A 47 6.03 0.79 -9.15
C THR A 47 6.42 0.71 -7.68
N VAL A 48 5.55 0.13 -6.84
CA VAL A 48 5.79 0.01 -5.39
C VAL A 48 7.01 -0.88 -5.11
N LYS A 49 7.21 -1.98 -5.84
CA LYS A 49 8.39 -2.85 -5.71
C LYS A 49 9.69 -2.09 -6.00
N GLY A 50 9.67 -1.10 -6.89
CA GLY A 50 10.82 -0.27 -7.24
C GLY A 50 11.12 0.89 -6.27
N TRP A 51 10.29 1.11 -5.25
CA TRP A 51 10.52 2.15 -4.25
C TRP A 51 11.52 1.72 -3.18
N ASN A 52 12.23 2.71 -2.62
CA ASN A 52 12.96 2.52 -1.38
C ASN A 52 11.98 2.36 -0.19
N GLU A 53 12.48 1.86 0.93
CA GLU A 53 11.66 1.52 2.10
C GLU A 53 11.00 2.75 2.72
N GLU A 54 11.69 3.89 2.72
CA GLU A 54 11.12 5.16 3.18
C GLU A 54 9.86 5.53 2.40
N LYS A 55 9.89 5.43 1.05
CA LYS A 55 8.70 5.69 0.23
C LYS A 55 7.60 4.67 0.47
N LYS A 56 7.94 3.39 0.68
CA LYS A 56 6.96 2.34 1.02
C LYS A 56 6.29 2.61 2.37
N ALA A 57 7.06 3.02 3.37
CA ALA A 57 6.56 3.39 4.69
C ALA A 57 5.67 4.63 4.65
N ASN A 58 6.10 5.68 3.95
CA ASN A 58 5.29 6.89 3.73
C ASN A 58 3.98 6.56 3.00
N PHE A 59 4.04 5.70 1.99
CA PHE A 59 2.84 5.24 1.29
C PHE A 59 1.89 4.46 2.20
N LEU A 60 2.42 3.51 2.98
CA LEU A 60 1.61 2.75 3.95
C LEU A 60 0.97 3.69 4.97
N GLN A 61 1.69 4.71 5.45
CA GLN A 61 1.18 5.71 6.37
C GLN A 61 0.06 6.55 5.74
N CYS A 62 0.19 6.93 4.47
CA CYS A 62 -0.86 7.65 3.76
C CYS A 62 -2.15 6.81 3.59
N VAL A 63 -2.03 5.52 3.26
CA VAL A 63 -3.20 4.69 2.94
C VAL A 63 -3.84 4.08 4.19
N CYS A 64 -3.02 3.59 5.12
CA CYS A 64 -3.47 2.83 6.28
C CYS A 64 -3.42 3.66 7.59
N GLY A 65 -2.89 4.89 7.55
CA GLY A 65 -2.67 5.69 8.76
C GLY A 65 -1.53 5.16 9.65
N MET A 66 -0.82 4.12 9.21
CA MET A 66 0.26 3.47 9.95
C MET A 66 1.55 3.40 9.13
N SER A 67 2.69 3.72 9.74
CA SER A 67 4.01 3.69 9.10
C SER A 67 4.72 2.33 9.23
N ARG A 68 4.11 1.37 9.94
CA ARG A 68 4.72 0.08 10.28
C ARG A 68 3.85 -1.09 9.84
N ILE A 69 4.48 -2.20 9.50
CA ILE A 69 3.82 -3.48 9.26
C ILE A 69 3.65 -4.18 10.62
N PRO A 70 2.52 -4.86 10.89
CA PRO A 70 2.39 -5.72 12.07
C PRO A 70 3.52 -6.76 12.13
N VAL A 71 3.93 -7.16 13.33
CA VAL A 71 5.00 -8.18 13.53
C VAL A 71 4.75 -9.50 12.79
N ASN A 72 3.48 -9.81 12.51
CA ASN A 72 3.05 -10.99 11.79
C ASN A 72 2.89 -10.79 10.27
N GLY A 73 3.19 -9.61 9.74
CA GLY A 73 3.07 -9.28 8.31
C GLY A 73 1.77 -8.57 7.94
N PHE A 74 1.56 -8.37 6.64
CA PHE A 74 0.43 -7.64 6.06
C PHE A 74 -0.92 -8.33 6.26
N LYS A 75 -0.91 -9.63 6.55
CA LYS A 75 -2.12 -10.40 6.89
C LYS A 75 -2.87 -9.88 8.12
N ASP A 76 -2.14 -9.24 9.04
CA ASP A 76 -2.65 -8.78 10.33
C ASP A 76 -2.80 -7.25 10.37
N LEU A 77 -2.87 -6.59 9.21
CA LEU A 77 -3.22 -5.18 9.14
C LEU A 77 -4.54 -4.93 9.86
N GLN A 78 -4.58 -3.90 10.72
CA GLN A 78 -5.76 -3.56 11.51
C GLN A 78 -6.44 -2.31 10.96
N GLY A 79 -7.74 -2.40 10.73
CA GLY A 79 -8.60 -1.25 10.48
C GLY A 79 -9.08 -0.62 11.79
N SER A 80 -10.06 0.28 11.69
CA SER A 80 -10.65 0.98 12.84
C SER A 80 -11.33 0.05 13.84
N ASP A 81 -11.93 -1.05 13.36
CA ASP A 81 -12.79 -1.91 14.18
C ASP A 81 -12.45 -3.40 14.07
N GLU A 82 -11.80 -3.84 12.98
CA GLU A 82 -11.44 -5.24 12.72
C GLU A 82 -10.14 -5.35 11.90
N PRO A 83 -9.47 -6.53 11.89
CA PRO A 83 -8.40 -6.82 10.94
C PRO A 83 -8.85 -6.53 9.52
N ARG A 84 -8.18 -5.60 8.83
CA ARG A 84 -8.53 -5.16 7.49
C ARG A 84 -7.30 -5.16 6.61
N ARG A 85 -7.35 -5.99 5.57
CA ARG A 85 -6.30 -6.09 4.56
C ARG A 85 -6.18 -4.79 3.77
N PHE A 86 -4.99 -4.61 3.19
CA PHE A 86 -4.77 -3.57 2.19
C PHE A 86 -5.74 -3.80 1.02
N CYS A 87 -6.34 -2.74 0.47
CA CYS A 87 -7.36 -2.87 -0.56
C CYS A 87 -7.06 -1.95 -1.74
N ILE A 88 -7.14 -2.50 -2.96
CA ILE A 88 -7.09 -1.74 -4.20
C ILE A 88 -8.47 -1.80 -4.84
N GLU A 89 -9.12 -0.65 -4.94
CA GLU A 89 -10.49 -0.53 -5.44
C GLU A 89 -10.55 0.31 -6.72
N HIS A 90 -11.28 -0.17 -7.72
CA HIS A 90 -11.62 0.61 -8.91
C HIS A 90 -12.74 1.60 -8.56
N VAL A 91 -12.41 2.88 -8.48
CA VAL A 91 -13.39 3.94 -8.18
C VAL A 91 -13.57 4.85 -9.39
N GLY A 92 -14.81 4.93 -9.88
CA GLY A 92 -15.25 5.81 -10.97
C GLY A 92 -15.24 5.16 -12.35
N GLU A 93 -16.26 5.43 -13.17
CA GLU A 93 -16.17 5.23 -14.62
C GLU A 93 -15.61 6.53 -15.21
N VAL A 94 -14.55 6.44 -16.02
CA VAL A 94 -14.30 7.49 -17.00
C VAL A 94 -15.32 7.25 -18.10
N GLU A 95 -16.53 7.79 -17.94
CA GLU A 95 -17.45 7.95 -19.07
C GLU A 95 -16.70 8.79 -20.11
N SER A 96 -16.09 8.13 -21.09
CA SER A 96 -15.62 8.80 -22.29
C SER A 96 -16.88 9.21 -23.06
N PRO A 97 -17.18 10.51 -23.23
CA PRO A 97 -18.32 10.93 -24.05
C PRO A 97 -18.16 10.57 -25.53
N TYR A 98 -17.04 9.94 -25.91
CA TYR A 98 -16.75 9.48 -27.26
C TYR A 98 -16.76 7.95 -27.32
N VAL A 99 -17.92 7.33 -27.12
CA VAL A 99 -18.15 5.96 -27.58
C VAL A 99 -18.49 6.03 -29.06
N PHE A 100 -17.54 5.68 -29.91
CA PHE A 100 -17.75 5.58 -31.35
C PHE A 100 -18.74 4.43 -31.60
N GLN A 101 -20.01 4.75 -31.83
CA GLN A 101 -21.00 3.77 -32.28
C GLN A 101 -20.73 3.45 -33.75
N PRO A 102 -20.39 2.20 -34.10
CA PRO A 102 -20.30 1.80 -35.51
C PRO A 102 -21.70 1.84 -36.16
N PRO A 103 -21.77 2.07 -37.48
CA PRO A 103 -23.02 2.26 -38.22
C PRO A 103 -23.90 1.01 -38.28
#